data_AF-A0A1M5VG62-F1
#
_entry.id   AF-A0A1M5VG62-F1
#
_cell.length_a   1.000
_cell.length_b   1.000
_cell.length_c   1.000
_cell.angle_alpha   90.00
_cell.angle_beta   90.00
_cell.angle_gamma   90.00
#
_symmetry.space_group_name_H-M   'P 1'
#
loop_
_entity.id
_entity.type
_entity.pdbx_description
1 polymer ?
#
loop_
_entity_poly.entity_id
_entity_poly.type
_entity_poly.pdbx_seq_one_letter_code
_entity_poly.pdbx_strand_id
1 'polypeptide(L)'
;MHTSIEILMKNLNRKLLGYFRYYGVTDNSISLNKFRDCVQRILYKILNRRSQVKSLNWDKYTLFKRIHKTQNYKIYVNIFELRKEISYIM
;
A
#
# COMPACT_ATOMS: atom_id res chain seq x y z
N MET A 1 -17.69 -9.35 -13.04
CA MET A 1 -17.26 -9.34 -11.62
C MET A 1 -17.87 -8.11 -10.94
N HIS A 2 -18.97 -8.27 -10.23
CA HIS A 2 -19.86 -7.22 -9.73
C HIS A 2 -19.48 -6.76 -8.31
N THR A 3 -18.26 -6.23 -8.11
CA THR A 3 -17.83 -5.72 -6.79
C THR A 3 -17.76 -4.21 -6.83
N SER A 4 -18.48 -3.53 -5.93
CA SER A 4 -18.42 -2.07 -5.81
C SER A 4 -17.00 -1.57 -5.56
N ILE A 5 -16.73 -0.32 -5.95
CA ILE A 5 -15.44 0.34 -5.73
C ILE A 5 -15.13 0.40 -4.22
N GLU A 6 -16.13 0.64 -3.39
CA GLU A 6 -15.98 0.69 -1.93
C GLU A 6 -15.48 -0.63 -1.35
N ILE A 7 -16.08 -1.75 -1.72
CA ILE A 7 -15.67 -3.07 -1.25
C ILE A 7 -14.27 -3.41 -1.78
N LEU A 8 -13.96 -3.08 -3.04
CA LEU A 8 -12.63 -3.23 -3.61
C LEU A 8 -11.58 -2.47 -2.78
N MET A 9 -11.82 -1.19 -2.51
CA MET A 9 -10.90 -0.34 -1.76
C MET A 9 -10.76 -0.76 -0.30
N LYS A 10 -11.86 -1.19 0.34
CA LYS A 10 -11.85 -1.73 1.72
C LYS A 10 -10.96 -2.97 1.81
N ASN A 11 -11.13 -3.91 0.88
CA ASN A 11 -10.33 -5.13 0.84
C ASN A 11 -8.85 -4.85 0.52
N LEU A 12 -8.58 -3.93 -0.41
CA LEU A 12 -7.23 -3.48 -0.72
C LEU A 12 -6.54 -2.89 0.51
N ASN A 13 -7.24 -2.00 1.23
CA ASN A 13 -6.71 -1.37 2.44
C ASN A 13 -6.43 -2.37 3.54
N ARG A 14 -7.28 -3.39 3.73
CA ARG A 14 -7.02 -4.48 4.69
C ARG A 14 -5.75 -5.26 4.35
N LYS A 15 -5.53 -5.56 3.07
CA LYS A 15 -4.32 -6.27 2.60
C LYS A 15 -3.06 -5.41 2.79
N LEU A 16 -3.12 -4.14 2.39
CA LEU A 16 -2.01 -3.19 2.58
C LEU A 16 -1.66 -3.02 4.05
N LEU A 17 -2.66 -2.91 4.92
CA LEU A 17 -2.45 -2.79 6.36
C LEU A 17 -1.71 -4.01 6.92
N GLY A 18 -2.11 -5.23 6.54
CA GLY A 18 -1.43 -6.45 6.96
C GLY A 18 0.03 -6.49 6.51
N TYR A 19 0.28 -6.19 5.23
CA TYR A 19 1.63 -6.16 4.68
C TYR A 19 2.51 -5.12 5.38
N PHE A 20 2.01 -3.90 5.59
CA PHE A 20 2.77 -2.84 6.25
C PHE A 20 3.01 -3.13 7.73
N ARG A 21 2.09 -3.79 8.43
CA ARG A 21 2.33 -4.23 9.81
C ARG A 21 3.43 -5.28 9.90
N TYR A 22 3.46 -6.21 8.95
CA TYR A 22 4.45 -7.29 8.94
C TYR A 22 5.85 -6.79 8.51
N TYR A 23 5.93 -6.00 7.44
CA TYR A 23 7.20 -5.55 6.86
C TYR A 23 7.64 -4.15 7.31
N GLY A 24 6.87 -3.50 8.19
CA GLY A 24 7.12 -2.16 8.71
C GLY A 24 8.24 -2.11 9.75
N VAL A 25 9.44 -2.55 9.40
CA VAL A 25 10.63 -2.49 10.26
C VAL A 25 11.50 -1.29 9.89
N THR A 26 12.18 -0.71 10.88
CA THR A 26 13.19 0.34 10.65
C THR A 26 14.18 -0.13 9.59
N ASP A 27 14.43 0.73 8.60
CA ASP A 27 15.24 0.51 7.39
C ASP A 27 14.56 -0.17 6.18
N ASN A 28 13.30 -0.59 6.28
CA ASN A 28 12.57 -1.15 5.12
C ASN A 28 11.67 -0.14 4.37
N SER A 29 11.78 1.15 4.66
CA SER A 29 10.89 2.19 4.13
C SER A 29 10.90 2.29 2.59
N ILE A 30 12.06 2.06 1.95
CA ILE A 30 12.23 2.14 0.50
C ILE A 30 11.42 1.03 -0.19
N SER A 31 11.53 -0.21 0.28
CA SER A 31 10.81 -1.34 -0.29
C SER A 31 9.31 -1.22 -0.08
N LEU A 32 8.88 -0.71 1.09
CA LEU A 32 7.47 -0.45 1.39
C LEU A 32 6.86 0.59 0.44
N ASN A 33 7.60 1.66 0.13
CA ASN A 33 7.19 2.65 -0.87
C ASN A 33 7.07 2.03 -2.27
N LYS A 34 8.10 1.30 -2.71
CA LYS A 34 8.09 0.62 -4.03
C LYS A 34 6.91 -0.34 -4.15
N PHE A 35 6.64 -1.13 -3.10
CA PHE A 35 5.51 -2.03 -3.04
C PHE A 35 4.18 -1.27 -3.20
N ARG A 36 4.01 -0.18 -2.44
CA ARG A 36 2.82 0.67 -2.53
C ARG A 36 2.62 1.22 -3.94
N ASP A 37 3.66 1.69 -4.60
CA ASP A 37 3.60 2.23 -5.96
C ASP A 37 3.22 1.15 -6.98
N CYS A 38 3.78 -0.06 -6.86
CA CYS A 38 3.37 -1.21 -7.65
C CYS A 38 1.88 -1.53 -7.46
N VAL A 39 1.39 -1.51 -6.23
CA VAL A 39 -0.04 -1.71 -5.92
C VAL A 39 -0.91 -0.63 -6.58
N GLN A 40 -0.51 0.65 -6.58
CA GLN A 40 -1.25 1.71 -7.28
C GLN A 40 -1.31 1.45 -8.79
N ARG A 41 -0.18 1.06 -9.41
CA ARG A 41 -0.14 0.74 -10.85
C ARG A 41 -1.05 -0.45 -11.20
N ILE A 42 -1.09 -1.47 -10.34
CA ILE A 42 -2.00 -2.62 -10.50
C ILE A 42 -3.45 -2.18 -10.35
N LEU A 43 -3.77 -1.37 -9.34
CA LEU A 43 -5.13 -0.85 -9.13
C LEU A 43 -5.61 -0.05 -10.36
N TYR A 44 -4.77 0.83 -10.89
CA TYR A 44 -5.05 1.58 -12.12
C TYR A 44 -5.39 0.65 -13.30
N LYS A 45 -4.61 -0.42 -13.50
CA LYS A 45 -4.87 -1.42 -14.56
C LYS A 45 -6.18 -2.17 -14.32
N ILE A 46 -6.47 -2.59 -13.09
CA ILE A 46 -7.70 -3.31 -12.75
C ILE A 46 -8.93 -2.43 -12.98
N LEU A 47 -8.88 -1.16 -12.57
CA LEU A 47 -9.99 -0.21 -12.76
C LEU A 47 -10.27 0.01 -14.24
N ASN A 48 -9.24 0.26 -15.06
CA ASN A 48 -9.38 0.39 -16.52
C ASN A 48 -9.87 -0.90 -17.20
N ARG A 49 -9.52 -2.07 -16.67
CA ARG A 49 -10.02 -3.36 -17.19
C ARG A 49 -11.48 -3.58 -16.81
N ARG A 50 -11.92 -3.13 -15.63
CA ARG A 50 -13.30 -3.27 -15.15
C ARG A 50 -14.29 -2.41 -15.92
N SER A 51 -13.90 -1.21 -16.34
CA SER A 51 -14.76 -0.30 -17.08
C SER A 51 -15.01 -0.72 -18.53
N GLN A 52 -14.31 -1.75 -19.05
CA GLN A 52 -14.24 -2.15 -20.47
C GLN A 52 -13.79 -1.07 -21.46
N VAL A 53 -13.84 0.20 -21.07
CA VAL A 53 -13.32 1.39 -21.76
C VAL A 53 -12.13 1.91 -20.96
N LYS A 54 -10.99 2.16 -21.63
CA LYS A 54 -9.78 2.76 -21.03
C LYS A 54 -9.94 4.27 -20.76
N SER A 55 -11.04 4.68 -20.13
CA SER A 55 -11.40 6.08 -19.93
C SER A 55 -10.72 6.74 -18.71
N LEU A 56 -10.10 5.93 -17.85
CA LEU A 56 -9.36 6.38 -16.67
C LEU A 56 -7.91 6.62 -17.06
N ASN A 57 -7.54 7.88 -17.28
CA ASN A 57 -6.16 8.32 -17.44
C ASN A 57 -5.51 8.60 -16.08
N TRP A 58 -4.21 8.95 -16.07
CA TRP A 58 -3.46 9.21 -14.85
C TRP A 58 -3.96 10.41 -14.04
N ASP A 59 -4.47 11.46 -14.69
CA ASP A 59 -5.00 12.65 -14.01
C ASP A 59 -6.29 12.32 -13.24
N LYS A 60 -7.22 11.63 -13.90
CA LYS A 60 -8.45 11.10 -13.27
C LYS A 60 -8.12 10.11 -12.17
N TYR A 61 -7.08 9.29 -12.36
CA TYR A 61 -6.63 8.37 -11.32
C TYR A 61 -6.03 9.10 -10.11
N THR A 62 -5.37 10.24 -10.32
CA THR A 62 -4.89 11.09 -9.23
C THR A 62 -6.04 11.67 -8.42
N LEU A 63 -7.11 12.11 -9.08
CA LEU A 63 -8.34 12.53 -8.41
C LEU A 63 -9.00 11.36 -7.65
N PHE A 64 -9.07 10.19 -8.28
CA PHE A 64 -9.58 8.96 -7.65
C PHE A 64 -8.82 8.63 -6.36
N LYS A 65 -7.49 8.70 -6.37
CA LYS A 65 -6.64 8.45 -5.18
C LYS A 65 -6.91 9.46 -4.04
N ARG A 66 -7.29 10.69 -4.38
CA ARG A 66 -7.58 11.75 -3.39
C ARG A 66 -8.88 11.44 -2.64
N ILE A 67 -9.88 10.92 -3.35
CA ILE A 67 -11.17 10.50 -2.79
C ILE A 67 -11.02 9.17 -2.04
N HIS A 68 -10.45 8.16 -2.70
CA HIS A 68 -10.27 6.82 -2.17
C HIS A 68 -8.84 6.61 -1.66
N LYS A 69 -8.57 7.11 -0.46
CA LYS A 69 -7.24 7.00 0.14
C LYS A 69 -6.86 5.53 0.39
N THR A 70 -5.66 5.18 -0.06
CA THR A 70 -5.03 3.90 0.29
C THR A 70 -4.20 4.05 1.56
N GLN A 71 -4.08 2.96 2.32
CA GLN A 71 -3.19 2.94 3.48
C GLN A 71 -1.77 3.34 3.08
N ASN A 72 -1.16 4.17 3.92
CA ASN A 72 0.26 4.46 3.82
C ASN A 72 1.04 3.48 4.69
N TYR A 73 2.30 3.22 4.33
CA TYR A 73 3.16 2.43 5.19
C TYR A 73 3.53 3.24 6.43
N LYS A 74 3.80 2.53 7.52
CA LYS A 74 4.35 3.06 8.76
C LYS A 74 5.45 2.11 9.21
N ILE A 75 6.43 2.65 9.93
CA ILE A 75 7.37 1.83 10.68
C ILE A 75 6.68 1.46 11.99
N TYR A 76 6.46 0.17 12.20
CA TYR A 76 5.83 -0.41 13.38
C TYR A 76 6.86 -1.01 14.34
N VAL A 77 8.01 -1.43 13.83
CA VAL A 77 9.05 -2.11 14.62
C VAL A 77 10.37 -1.37 14.48
N ASN A 78 10.91 -0.91 15.62
CA ASN A 78 12.25 -0.34 15.67
C ASN A 78 13.31 -1.39 16.00
N ILE A 79 14.07 -1.81 14.98
CA ILE A 79 15.09 -2.86 15.16
C ILE A 79 16.28 -2.41 16.02
N PHE A 80 16.54 -1.10 16.10
CA PHE A 80 17.62 -0.56 16.94
C PHE A 80 17.24 -0.57 18.42
N GLU A 81 15.97 -0.41 18.75
CA GLU A 81 15.47 -0.52 20.12
C GLU A 81 15.42 -1.97 20.59
N LEU A 82 15.02 -2.90 19.71
CA LEU A 82 15.05 -4.34 19.98
C LEU A 82 16.47 -4.87 20.26
N ARG A 83 17.50 -4.24 19.68
CA ARG A 83 18.90 -4.65 19.88
C ARG A 83 19.53 -4.15 21.18
N LYS A 84 18.86 -3.32 21.99
CA LYS A 84 19.41 -2.88 23.29
C LYS A 84 19.69 -4.04 24.27
N GLU A 85 19.00 -5.16 24.11
CA GLU A 85 19.24 -6.37 24.91
C GLU A 85 20.40 -7.23 24.36
N ILE A 86 20.76 -7.05 23.07
CA ILE A 86 21.86 -7.75 22.39
C ILE A 86 23.15 -6.90 22.37
N SER A 87 23.05 -5.60 22.69
CA SER A 87 24.16 -4.65 22.62
C SER A 87 25.19 -4.79 23.74
N TYR A 88 25.03 -5.72 24.68
CA TYR A 88 26.05 -5.99 25.72
C TYR A 88 27.22 -6.86 25.22
N ILE A 89 27.26 -7.20 23.92
CA ILE A 89 28.27 -8.08 23.31
C ILE A 89 29.06 -7.34 22.19
N MET A 90 29.20 -6.01 22.29
CA MET A 90 30.19 -5.27 21.49
C MET A 90 31.07 -4.42 22.38
#